data_AF-A0A382XRU8-F1
#
_entry.id   AF-A0A382XRU8-F1
#
_cell.length_a   1.000
_cell.length_b   1.000
_cell.length_c   1.000
_cell.angle_alpha   90.00
_cell.angle_beta   90.00
_cell.angle_gamma   90.00
#
_symmetry.space_group_name_H-M   'P 1'
#
loop_
_entity.id
_entity.type
_entity.pdbx_description
1 polymer ?
#
loop_
_entity_poly.entity_id
_entity_poly.type
_entity_poly.pdbx_seq_one_letter_code
_entity_poly.pdbx_strand_id
1 'polypeptide(L)'
;YLSPFDEATAHVIDGGYGVFRGEGNTLSPIDVNGYFDSWEDGKESDMRNHSGIGVLYEYVTTQLGFSGFDAGKTMALASFADQFPPEDHFPVPEDHQSSIWLEYRPLVNWIRDNLPKFDASIEEKGAEALLVPFWVNLARQAQELLEKDVLFLTEKAIEKVGSRNLAYSGGVALSCITNRKIFDAGLADNIFVQPSSSDEGIPLGCALMGYYEEGGQNRTVMENSYLGRSGDPSTIPSVIEENGFEYRETTPTEVAKLIAEGNIIGRI
;
A
#
# COMPACT_ATOMS: atom_id res chain seq x y z
N TYR A 1 4.87 10.96 -13.25
CA TYR A 1 5.23 12.33 -12.87
C TYR A 1 6.42 12.39 -11.91
N LEU A 2 6.29 11.90 -10.66
CA LEU A 2 7.30 12.06 -9.60
C LEU A 2 8.40 10.99 -9.57
N SER A 3 8.19 9.87 -10.27
CA SER A 3 9.21 8.83 -10.42
C SER A 3 10.45 9.39 -11.13
N PRO A 4 11.62 8.72 -11.06
CA PRO A 4 12.80 9.09 -11.84
C PRO A 4 12.79 8.56 -13.29
N PHE A 5 11.71 7.93 -13.75
CA PHE A 5 11.66 7.19 -15.01
C PHE A 5 11.10 8.03 -16.16
N ASP A 6 11.78 8.08 -17.31
CA ASP A 6 11.23 8.73 -18.52
C ASP A 6 10.15 7.87 -19.18
N GLU A 7 10.25 6.55 -19.06
CA GLU A 7 9.22 5.60 -19.50
C GLU A 7 8.96 4.60 -18.38
N ALA A 8 7.69 4.34 -18.08
CA ALA A 8 7.30 3.45 -16.98
C ALA A 8 5.98 2.74 -17.23
N THR A 9 5.89 1.53 -16.68
CA THR A 9 4.61 0.91 -16.32
C THR A 9 4.12 1.61 -15.07
N ALA A 10 3.10 2.45 -15.21
CA ALA A 10 2.43 3.07 -14.08
C ALA A 10 1.29 2.14 -13.63
N HIS A 11 1.41 1.62 -12.42
CA HIS A 11 0.53 0.59 -11.90
C HIS A 11 -0.15 1.06 -10.61
N VAL A 12 -1.47 0.86 -10.53
CA VAL A 12 -2.28 1.19 -9.38
C VAL A 12 -3.00 -0.08 -8.94
N ILE A 13 -2.74 -0.53 -7.71
CA ILE A 13 -3.51 -1.62 -7.10
C ILE A 13 -4.11 -1.09 -5.79
N ASP A 14 -5.44 -1.09 -5.74
CA ASP A 14 -6.23 -0.64 -4.61
C ASP A 14 -7.42 -1.60 -4.42
N GLY A 15 -8.53 -1.14 -3.85
CA GLY A 15 -9.82 -1.79 -4.06
C GLY A 15 -10.17 -1.88 -5.56
N GLY A 16 -9.68 -0.93 -6.37
CA GLY A 16 -9.70 -0.95 -7.83
C GLY A 16 -8.35 -1.33 -8.46
N TYR A 17 -8.23 -1.15 -9.77
CA TYR A 17 -7.07 -1.55 -10.56
C TYR A 17 -6.80 -0.56 -11.70
N GLY A 18 -5.53 -0.23 -11.93
CA GLY A 18 -5.11 0.64 -13.02
C GLY A 18 -3.74 0.27 -13.58
N VAL A 19 -3.63 0.30 -14.90
CA VAL A 19 -2.39 0.20 -15.67
C VAL A 19 -2.39 1.33 -16.68
N PHE A 20 -1.29 2.06 -16.67
CA PHE A 20 -1.06 3.18 -17.55
C PHE A 20 0.33 3.09 -18.16
N ARG A 21 0.46 3.54 -19.40
CA ARG A 21 1.75 3.82 -20.01
C ARG A 21 2.18 5.23 -19.63
N GLY A 22 3.30 5.36 -18.93
CA GLY A 22 3.93 6.64 -18.66
C GLY A 22 5.07 6.90 -19.64
N GLU A 23 5.03 8.02 -20.35
CA GLU A 23 6.07 8.49 -21.26
C GLU A 23 6.28 10.00 -21.05
N GLY A 24 7.46 10.38 -20.57
CA GLY A 24 7.78 11.75 -20.15
C GLY A 24 6.79 12.28 -19.12
N ASN A 25 5.97 13.24 -19.55
CA ASN A 25 4.93 13.88 -18.74
C ASN A 25 3.51 13.47 -19.17
N THR A 26 3.38 12.38 -19.92
CA THR A 26 2.10 11.87 -20.37
C THR A 26 1.79 10.54 -19.67
N LEU A 27 0.51 10.37 -19.33
CA LEU A 27 -0.04 9.14 -18.77
C LEU A 27 -1.20 8.69 -19.67
N SER A 28 -1.10 7.50 -20.26
CA SER A 28 -2.14 6.94 -21.13
C SER A 28 -2.75 5.69 -20.49
N PRO A 29 -4.08 5.63 -20.31
CA PRO A 29 -4.73 4.45 -19.74
C PRO A 29 -4.60 3.25 -20.67
N ILE A 30 -4.32 2.09 -20.09
CA ILE A 30 -4.32 0.78 -20.78
C ILE A 30 -5.47 -0.05 -20.24
N ASP A 31 -5.44 -0.36 -18.95
CA ASP A 31 -6.51 -1.08 -18.26
C ASP A 31 -6.86 -0.31 -17.00
N VAL A 32 -8.12 0.09 -16.85
CA VAL A 32 -8.59 0.83 -15.68
C VAL A 32 -9.96 0.31 -15.30
N ASN A 33 -10.12 -0.07 -14.03
CA ASN A 33 -11.42 -0.32 -13.43
C ASN A 33 -11.73 0.85 -12.50
N GLY A 34 -12.36 1.88 -13.05
CA GLY A 34 -12.74 3.09 -12.33
C GLY A 34 -14.21 3.11 -11.93
N TYR A 35 -14.55 4.05 -11.05
CA TYR A 35 -15.94 4.31 -10.65
C TYR A 35 -16.77 4.99 -11.75
N PHE A 36 -16.11 5.82 -12.57
CA PHE A 36 -16.76 6.62 -13.60
C PHE A 36 -16.31 6.22 -15.00
N ASP A 37 -15.00 6.04 -15.19
CA ASP A 37 -14.39 5.67 -16.45
C ASP A 37 -13.59 4.38 -16.31
N SER A 38 -13.71 3.50 -17.30
CA SER A 38 -12.97 2.25 -17.35
C SER A 38 -12.37 2.05 -18.72
N TRP A 39 -11.25 1.33 -18.74
CA TRP A 39 -10.46 1.06 -19.93
C TRP A 39 -10.07 -0.40 -19.98
N GLU A 40 -10.09 -0.99 -21.17
CA GLU A 40 -9.58 -2.33 -21.44
C GLU A 40 -8.78 -2.28 -22.74
N ASP A 41 -7.53 -2.72 -22.70
CA ASP A 41 -6.60 -2.72 -23.83
C ASP A 41 -6.53 -1.36 -24.56
N GLY A 42 -6.52 -0.26 -23.78
CA GLY A 42 -6.40 1.10 -24.28
C GLY A 42 -7.66 1.63 -24.97
N LYS A 43 -8.83 1.05 -24.69
CA LYS A 43 -10.14 1.54 -25.14
C LYS A 43 -11.10 1.71 -23.98
N GLU A 44 -11.97 2.69 -24.06
CA GLU A 44 -13.08 2.83 -23.11
C GLU A 44 -13.91 1.54 -23.06
N SER A 45 -14.30 1.17 -21.85
CA SER A 45 -15.05 -0.04 -21.55
C SER A 45 -16.22 0.26 -20.63
N ASP A 46 -17.30 -0.49 -20.79
CA ASP A 46 -18.46 -0.47 -19.89
C ASP A 46 -18.23 -1.30 -18.61
N MET A 47 -17.05 -1.90 -18.46
CA MET A 47 -16.67 -2.65 -17.26
C MET A 47 -16.70 -1.75 -16.03
N ARG A 48 -17.35 -2.19 -14.95
CA ARG A 48 -17.45 -1.39 -13.72
C ARG A 48 -17.43 -2.27 -12.48
N ASN A 49 -16.90 -1.70 -11.39
CA ASN A 49 -17.08 -2.19 -10.03
C ASN A 49 -16.49 -3.58 -9.75
N HIS A 50 -15.39 -3.97 -10.42
CA HIS A 50 -14.64 -5.14 -9.97
C HIS A 50 -13.99 -4.86 -8.63
N SER A 51 -14.14 -5.79 -7.68
CA SER A 51 -13.59 -5.67 -6.33
C SER A 51 -12.30 -6.48 -6.25
N GLY A 52 -11.17 -5.80 -6.41
CA GLY A 52 -9.85 -6.41 -6.45
C GLY A 52 -9.36 -6.91 -5.09
N ILE A 53 -8.10 -7.34 -5.07
CA ILE A 53 -7.47 -7.94 -3.89
C ILE A 53 -7.37 -6.98 -2.69
N GLY A 54 -7.29 -5.66 -2.93
CA GLY A 54 -7.33 -4.66 -1.86
C GLY A 54 -8.61 -4.74 -1.02
N VAL A 55 -9.76 -4.96 -1.66
CA VAL A 55 -11.07 -5.10 -0.97
C VAL A 55 -11.08 -6.33 -0.06
N LEU A 56 -10.57 -7.46 -0.54
CA LEU A 56 -10.50 -8.69 0.25
C LEU A 56 -9.57 -8.50 1.46
N TYR A 57 -8.40 -7.91 1.24
CA TYR A 57 -7.40 -7.71 2.29
C TYR A 57 -7.88 -6.75 3.37
N GLU A 58 -8.53 -5.65 2.98
CA GLU A 58 -9.21 -4.75 3.92
C GLU A 58 -10.32 -5.48 4.67
N TYR A 59 -11.13 -6.29 3.98
CA TYR A 59 -12.20 -7.03 4.64
C TYR A 59 -11.66 -8.00 5.71
N VAL A 60 -10.63 -8.79 5.40
CA VAL A 60 -9.96 -9.66 6.37
C VAL A 60 -9.36 -8.86 7.52
N THR A 61 -8.77 -7.69 7.23
CA THR A 61 -8.27 -6.78 8.27
C THR A 61 -9.38 -6.40 9.27
N THR A 62 -10.59 -6.10 8.78
CA THR A 62 -11.73 -5.84 9.67
C THR A 62 -12.26 -7.07 10.39
N GLN A 63 -12.11 -8.27 9.82
CA GLN A 63 -12.44 -9.54 10.49
C GLN A 63 -11.51 -9.81 11.67
N LEU A 64 -10.26 -9.33 11.61
CA LEU A 64 -9.29 -9.38 12.70
C LEU A 64 -9.53 -8.31 13.78
N GLY A 65 -10.63 -7.55 13.67
CA GLY A 65 -11.00 -6.52 14.65
C GLY A 65 -10.22 -5.20 14.51
N PHE A 66 -9.42 -5.06 13.44
CA PHE A 66 -8.74 -3.81 13.12
C PHE A 66 -9.62 -2.86 12.29
N SER A 67 -9.22 -1.60 12.18
CA SER A 67 -9.87 -0.67 11.25
C SER A 67 -9.44 -0.91 9.80
N GLY A 68 -10.20 -0.40 8.81
CA GLY A 68 -9.79 -0.48 7.40
C GLY A 68 -8.45 0.21 7.11
N PHE A 69 -8.03 1.14 7.98
CA PHE A 69 -6.74 1.86 7.87
C PHE A 69 -5.58 1.13 8.57
N ASP A 70 -5.85 -0.01 9.21
CA ASP A 70 -4.88 -0.79 9.98
C ASP A 70 -4.38 -2.02 9.20
N ALA A 71 -4.47 -2.04 7.87
CA ALA A 71 -4.01 -3.16 7.03
C ALA A 71 -2.56 -3.58 7.31
N GLY A 72 -1.69 -2.63 7.72
CA GLY A 72 -0.33 -2.93 8.17
C GLY A 72 -0.26 -3.82 9.43
N LYS A 73 -1.28 -3.83 10.29
CA LYS A 73 -1.38 -4.74 11.44
C LYS A 73 -1.70 -6.17 11.00
N THR A 74 -2.52 -6.34 9.96
CA THR A 74 -2.75 -7.65 9.33
C THR A 74 -1.45 -8.20 8.74
N MET A 75 -0.69 -7.35 8.02
CA MET A 75 0.63 -7.71 7.49
C MET A 75 1.59 -8.12 8.62
N ALA A 76 1.60 -7.38 9.73
CA ALA A 76 2.41 -7.73 10.90
C ALA A 76 1.95 -9.05 11.55
N LEU A 77 0.65 -9.27 11.71
CA LEU A 77 0.11 -10.50 12.29
C LEU A 77 0.45 -11.73 11.43
N ALA A 78 0.41 -11.60 10.11
CA ALA A 78 0.80 -12.65 9.17
C ALA A 78 2.26 -13.10 9.37
N SER A 79 3.14 -12.24 9.89
CA SER A 79 4.54 -12.60 10.15
C SER A 79 4.75 -13.61 11.29
N PHE A 80 3.72 -13.85 12.11
CA PHE A 80 3.73 -14.88 13.16
C PHE A 80 3.36 -16.28 12.65
N ALA A 81 3.13 -16.44 11.35
CA ALA A 81 2.69 -17.69 10.73
C ALA A 81 3.62 -18.88 10.98
N ASP A 82 4.92 -18.65 11.11
CA ASP A 82 5.91 -19.69 11.37
C ASP A 82 5.80 -20.32 12.76
N GLN A 83 5.04 -19.71 13.66
CA GLN A 83 4.79 -20.21 15.01
C GLN A 83 3.67 -21.27 15.07
N PHE A 84 2.94 -21.47 13.97
CA PHE A 84 1.78 -22.36 13.92
C PHE A 84 1.80 -23.24 12.65
N PRO A 85 1.17 -24.43 12.67
CA PRO A 85 0.95 -25.19 11.44
C PRO A 85 0.10 -24.39 10.45
N PRO A 86 0.46 -24.36 9.15
CA PRO A 86 -0.30 -23.62 8.15
C PRO A 86 -1.68 -24.27 7.94
N GLU A 87 -2.72 -23.44 7.97
CA GLU A 87 -4.10 -23.83 7.70
C GLU A 87 -4.78 -22.73 6.87
N ASP A 88 -5.56 -23.11 5.88
CA ASP A 88 -6.37 -22.20 5.05
C ASP A 88 -7.81 -22.16 5.58
N HIS A 89 -8.39 -20.97 5.69
CA HIS A 89 -9.72 -20.76 6.29
C HIS A 89 -10.78 -20.29 5.29
N PHE A 90 -10.40 -19.82 4.10
CA PHE A 90 -11.35 -19.50 3.04
C PHE A 90 -10.94 -20.13 1.69
N PRO A 91 -11.91 -20.51 0.84
CA PRO A 91 -11.62 -21.15 -0.44
C PRO A 91 -11.25 -20.10 -1.50
N VAL A 92 -10.01 -20.15 -2.00
CA VAL A 92 -9.58 -19.36 -3.16
C VAL A 92 -9.92 -20.14 -4.43
N PRO A 93 -10.72 -19.59 -5.38
CA PRO A 93 -11.02 -20.27 -6.64
C PRO A 93 -9.74 -20.58 -7.43
N GLU A 94 -9.61 -21.77 -8.03
CA GLU A 94 -8.40 -22.14 -8.79
C GLU A 94 -8.14 -21.20 -9.99
N ASP A 95 -9.21 -20.64 -10.56
CA ASP A 95 -9.22 -19.79 -11.76
C ASP A 95 -9.33 -18.28 -11.44
N HIS A 96 -9.12 -17.85 -10.19
CA HIS A 96 -9.20 -16.42 -9.81
C HIS A 96 -8.29 -15.52 -10.65
N GLN A 97 -7.17 -16.04 -11.17
CA GLN A 97 -6.21 -15.32 -12.04
C GLN A 97 -6.41 -15.62 -13.53
N SER A 98 -7.60 -16.09 -13.93
CA SER A 98 -7.94 -16.28 -15.35
C SER A 98 -7.97 -14.95 -16.13
N SER A 99 -8.05 -13.82 -15.43
CA SER A 99 -8.00 -12.46 -15.96
C SER A 99 -7.37 -11.50 -14.96
N ILE A 100 -6.93 -10.32 -15.42
CA ILE A 100 -6.51 -9.19 -14.56
C ILE A 100 -7.68 -8.59 -13.76
N TRP A 101 -8.92 -8.85 -14.18
CA TRP A 101 -10.14 -8.38 -13.55
C TRP A 101 -10.53 -9.29 -12.39
N LEU A 102 -9.69 -9.31 -11.34
CA LEU A 102 -9.95 -10.09 -10.13
C LEU A 102 -11.26 -9.65 -9.47
N GLU A 103 -12.03 -10.61 -8.96
CA GLU A 103 -13.34 -10.36 -8.36
C GLU A 103 -13.51 -11.12 -7.05
N TYR A 104 -13.32 -10.40 -5.94
CA TYR A 104 -13.36 -10.97 -4.60
C TYR A 104 -14.63 -10.69 -3.81
N ARG A 105 -15.61 -9.94 -4.33
CA ARG A 105 -16.87 -9.71 -3.60
C ARG A 105 -17.60 -11.01 -3.24
N PRO A 106 -17.64 -12.06 -4.09
CA PRO A 106 -18.20 -13.35 -3.70
C PRO A 106 -17.47 -13.98 -2.50
N LEU A 107 -16.13 -13.94 -2.48
CA LEU A 107 -15.33 -14.48 -1.38
C LEU A 107 -15.50 -13.66 -0.10
N VAL A 108 -15.54 -12.34 -0.20
CA VAL A 108 -15.85 -11.43 0.92
C VAL A 108 -17.20 -11.78 1.55
N ASN A 109 -18.25 -11.98 0.72
CA ASN A 109 -19.56 -12.40 1.20
C ASN A 109 -19.50 -13.77 1.88
N TRP A 110 -18.74 -14.71 1.32
CA TRP A 110 -18.57 -16.03 1.93
C TRP A 110 -17.86 -15.93 3.29
N ILE A 111 -16.77 -15.17 3.40
CA ILE A 111 -16.04 -14.95 4.66
C ILE A 111 -16.98 -14.34 5.71
N ARG A 112 -17.78 -13.32 5.33
CA ARG A 112 -18.77 -12.70 6.21
C ARG A 112 -19.71 -13.72 6.84
N ASP A 113 -20.17 -14.66 6.01
CA ASP A 113 -21.24 -15.57 6.38
C ASP A 113 -20.72 -16.84 7.08
N ASN A 114 -19.41 -17.15 6.98
CA ASN A 114 -18.83 -18.42 7.44
C ASN A 114 -17.70 -18.28 8.47
N LEU A 115 -17.00 -17.14 8.53
CA LEU A 115 -15.88 -16.94 9.46
C LEU A 115 -16.27 -16.00 10.61
N PRO A 116 -15.75 -16.23 11.82
CA PRO A 116 -15.96 -15.34 12.94
C PRO A 116 -15.26 -13.99 12.72
N LYS A 117 -15.79 -12.96 13.36
CA LYS A 117 -15.14 -11.66 13.52
C LYS A 117 -14.53 -11.56 14.91
N PHE A 118 -13.26 -11.19 14.99
CA PHE A 118 -12.60 -10.88 16.24
C PHE A 118 -13.16 -9.58 16.83
N ASP A 119 -13.54 -9.62 18.10
CA ASP A 119 -14.05 -8.46 18.83
C ASP A 119 -13.07 -8.09 19.95
N ALA A 120 -12.24 -7.10 19.68
CA ALA A 120 -11.25 -6.63 20.64
C ALA A 120 -11.87 -6.02 21.92
N SER A 121 -13.16 -5.64 21.90
CA SER A 121 -13.82 -5.01 23.05
C SER A 121 -14.15 -5.98 24.19
N ILE A 122 -14.19 -7.28 23.88
CA ILE A 122 -14.51 -8.33 24.85
C ILE A 122 -13.28 -9.14 25.28
N GLU A 123 -12.11 -8.86 24.71
CA GLU A 123 -10.87 -9.61 24.93
C GLU A 123 -9.97 -8.94 25.98
N GLU A 124 -9.77 -9.60 27.12
CA GLU A 124 -8.96 -9.07 28.24
C GLU A 124 -7.50 -8.82 27.85
N LYS A 125 -6.98 -9.59 26.88
CA LYS A 125 -5.61 -9.48 26.35
C LYS A 125 -5.48 -8.52 25.16
N GLY A 126 -6.56 -7.88 24.74
CA GLY A 126 -6.57 -7.00 23.56
C GLY A 126 -6.01 -7.69 22.32
N ALA A 127 -5.12 -7.01 21.60
CA ALA A 127 -4.54 -7.53 20.35
C ALA A 127 -3.69 -8.80 20.51
N GLU A 128 -3.18 -9.10 21.72
CA GLU A 128 -2.42 -10.34 21.96
C GLU A 128 -3.31 -11.59 21.84
N ALA A 129 -4.62 -11.47 22.00
CA ALA A 129 -5.55 -12.58 21.78
C ALA A 129 -5.63 -13.02 20.31
N LEU A 130 -5.10 -12.23 19.37
CA LEU A 130 -4.95 -12.63 17.97
C LEU A 130 -3.78 -13.61 17.76
N LEU A 131 -2.85 -13.77 18.71
CA LEU A 131 -1.69 -14.65 18.60
C LEU A 131 -2.05 -16.13 18.87
N VAL A 132 -3.01 -16.64 18.11
CA VAL A 132 -3.49 -18.02 18.14
C VAL A 132 -3.63 -18.55 16.71
N PRO A 133 -3.62 -19.89 16.50
CA PRO A 133 -3.52 -20.48 15.17
C PRO A 133 -4.51 -19.90 14.14
N PHE A 134 -5.79 -19.79 14.51
CA PHE A 134 -6.85 -19.36 13.58
C PHE A 134 -6.61 -17.95 13.01
N TRP A 135 -6.41 -16.95 13.88
CA TRP A 135 -6.28 -15.55 13.44
C TRP A 135 -4.97 -15.28 12.71
N VAL A 136 -3.88 -15.90 13.16
CA VAL A 136 -2.59 -15.81 12.47
C VAL A 136 -2.66 -16.47 11.09
N ASN A 137 -3.27 -17.66 10.98
CA ASN A 137 -3.46 -18.32 9.69
C ASN A 137 -4.40 -17.56 8.75
N LEU A 138 -5.44 -16.90 9.28
CA LEU A 138 -6.32 -16.04 8.48
C LEU A 138 -5.55 -14.84 7.90
N ALA A 139 -4.73 -14.18 8.73
CA ALA A 139 -3.86 -13.08 8.27
C ALA A 139 -2.81 -13.56 7.26
N ARG A 140 -2.17 -14.71 7.52
CA ARG A 140 -1.22 -15.38 6.62
C ARG A 140 -1.87 -15.64 5.26
N GLN A 141 -3.02 -16.31 5.23
CA GLN A 141 -3.69 -16.67 3.98
C GLN A 141 -4.05 -15.42 3.15
N ALA A 142 -4.53 -14.36 3.80
CA ALA A 142 -4.81 -13.09 3.12
C ALA A 142 -3.53 -12.41 2.58
N GLN A 143 -2.44 -12.43 3.35
CA GLN A 143 -1.15 -11.88 2.91
C GLN A 143 -0.55 -12.67 1.74
N GLU A 144 -0.57 -13.99 1.78
CA GLU A 144 -0.07 -14.82 0.69
C GLU A 144 -0.89 -14.64 -0.60
N LEU A 145 -2.23 -14.53 -0.48
CA LEU A 145 -3.09 -14.25 -1.63
C LEU A 145 -2.84 -12.85 -2.20
N LEU A 146 -2.69 -11.83 -1.33
CA LEU A 146 -2.30 -10.48 -1.74
C LEU A 146 -1.01 -10.49 -2.56
N GLU A 147 0.02 -11.17 -2.06
CA GLU A 147 1.31 -11.26 -2.72
C GLU A 147 1.22 -11.98 -4.07
N LYS A 148 0.49 -13.09 -4.12
CA LYS A 148 0.29 -13.86 -5.36
C LYS A 148 -0.42 -13.03 -6.42
N ASP A 149 -1.47 -12.30 -6.05
CA ASP A 149 -2.22 -11.47 -6.97
C ASP A 149 -1.43 -10.26 -7.43
N VAL A 150 -0.73 -9.57 -6.53
CA VAL A 150 0.09 -8.41 -6.91
C VAL A 150 1.20 -8.82 -7.87
N LEU A 151 1.84 -9.98 -7.67
CA LEU A 151 2.85 -10.50 -8.61
C LEU A 151 2.23 -10.78 -9.99
N PHE A 152 1.09 -11.46 -10.04
CA PHE A 152 0.36 -11.74 -11.28
C PHE A 152 -0.03 -10.44 -12.01
N LEU A 153 -0.67 -9.51 -11.30
CA LEU A 153 -1.13 -8.24 -11.84
C LEU A 153 0.03 -7.38 -12.35
N THR A 154 1.14 -7.34 -11.60
CA THR A 154 2.34 -6.59 -11.98
C THR A 154 3.00 -7.20 -13.22
N GLU A 155 3.10 -8.53 -13.30
CA GLU A 155 3.61 -9.22 -14.49
C GLU A 155 2.78 -8.85 -15.72
N LYS A 156 1.44 -8.94 -15.62
CA LYS A 156 0.53 -8.59 -16.73
C LYS A 156 0.62 -7.13 -17.12
N ALA A 157 0.73 -6.22 -16.15
CA ALA A 157 0.90 -4.79 -16.42
C ALA A 157 2.19 -4.51 -17.20
N ILE A 158 3.30 -5.11 -16.79
CA ILE A 158 4.61 -4.96 -17.45
C ILE A 158 4.60 -5.59 -18.84
N GLU A 159 3.99 -6.76 -19.03
CA GLU A 159 3.82 -7.40 -20.34
C GLU A 159 3.04 -6.49 -21.31
N LYS A 160 1.95 -5.86 -20.84
CA LYS A 160 1.11 -4.99 -21.66
C LYS A 160 1.78 -3.66 -22.01
N VAL A 161 2.45 -3.03 -21.05
CA VAL A 161 3.08 -1.71 -21.27
C VAL A 161 4.44 -1.85 -21.97
N GLY A 162 5.19 -2.90 -21.66
CA GLY A 162 6.52 -3.19 -22.20
C GLY A 162 7.69 -2.58 -21.42
N SER A 163 7.43 -1.86 -20.32
CA SER A 163 8.47 -1.22 -19.50
C SER A 163 8.66 -1.92 -18.15
N ARG A 164 9.91 -2.25 -17.82
CA ARG A 164 10.30 -2.84 -16.52
C ARG A 164 10.62 -1.77 -15.45
N ASN A 165 10.44 -0.50 -15.76
CA ASN A 165 10.42 0.57 -14.77
C ASN A 165 9.00 0.68 -14.21
N LEU A 166 8.80 0.31 -12.95
CA LEU A 166 7.49 0.27 -12.31
C LEU A 166 7.28 1.52 -11.44
N ALA A 167 6.36 2.39 -11.84
CA ALA A 167 5.84 3.46 -10.98
C ALA A 167 4.56 2.98 -10.31
N TYR A 168 4.60 2.71 -9.01
CA TYR A 168 3.57 1.96 -8.28
C TYR A 168 2.87 2.82 -7.22
N SER A 169 1.54 2.72 -7.18
CA SER A 169 0.68 3.37 -6.18
C SER A 169 -0.61 2.58 -5.92
N GLY A 170 -1.54 3.17 -5.15
CA GLY A 170 -2.74 2.52 -4.62
C GLY A 170 -2.48 1.93 -3.23
N GLY A 171 -3.53 1.77 -2.41
CA GLY A 171 -3.37 1.35 -1.01
C GLY A 171 -2.57 0.06 -0.82
N VAL A 172 -2.60 -0.86 -1.78
CA VAL A 172 -1.82 -2.12 -1.73
C VAL A 172 -0.31 -1.87 -1.85
N ALA A 173 0.11 -0.80 -2.51
CA ALA A 173 1.52 -0.44 -2.65
C ALA A 173 2.18 -0.04 -1.31
N LEU A 174 1.40 0.17 -0.24
CA LEU A 174 1.91 0.35 1.12
C LEU A 174 2.42 -0.97 1.74
N SER A 175 2.13 -2.12 1.15
CA SER A 175 2.69 -3.40 1.58
C SER A 175 4.15 -3.53 1.13
N CYS A 176 5.07 -3.10 1.99
CA CYS A 176 6.51 -3.12 1.70
C CYS A 176 7.07 -4.54 1.47
N ILE A 177 6.47 -5.56 2.10
CA ILE A 177 6.83 -6.97 1.92
C ILE A 177 6.45 -7.43 0.50
N THR A 178 5.25 -7.07 0.03
CA THR A 178 4.81 -7.38 -1.33
C THR A 178 5.66 -6.64 -2.37
N ASN A 179 5.98 -5.36 -2.14
CA ASN A 179 6.90 -4.59 -3.01
C ASN A 179 8.26 -5.27 -3.15
N ARG A 180 8.78 -5.83 -2.05
CA ARG A 180 10.03 -6.59 -2.07
C ARG A 180 9.91 -7.87 -2.90
N LYS A 181 8.78 -8.57 -2.85
CA LYS A 181 8.55 -9.77 -3.67
C LYS A 181 8.51 -9.47 -5.17
N ILE A 182 7.95 -8.33 -5.59
CA ILE A 182 8.01 -7.88 -6.99
C ILE A 182 9.47 -7.77 -7.45
N PHE A 183 10.30 -7.12 -6.62
CA PHE A 183 11.71 -6.93 -6.89
C PHE A 183 12.48 -8.27 -6.92
N ASP A 184 12.30 -9.12 -5.90
CA ASP A 184 12.98 -10.41 -5.79
C ASP A 184 12.58 -11.39 -6.91
N ALA A 185 11.35 -11.30 -7.42
CA ALA A 185 10.88 -12.06 -8.58
C ALA A 185 11.48 -11.56 -9.91
N GLY A 186 12.16 -10.41 -9.92
CA GLY A 186 12.76 -9.84 -11.11
C GLY A 186 11.73 -9.38 -12.15
N LEU A 187 10.51 -9.03 -11.72
CA LEU A 187 9.45 -8.52 -12.62
C LEU A 187 9.80 -7.12 -13.13
N ALA A 188 10.32 -6.27 -12.25
CA ALA A 188 10.75 -4.90 -12.55
C ALA A 188 12.25 -4.72 -12.30
N ASP A 189 12.91 -3.91 -13.13
CA ASP A 189 14.33 -3.57 -12.96
C ASP A 189 14.51 -2.40 -11.97
N ASN A 190 13.55 -1.47 -11.99
CA ASN A 190 13.47 -0.34 -11.07
C ASN A 190 12.04 -0.18 -10.57
N ILE A 191 11.88 0.16 -9.29
CA ILE A 191 10.57 0.41 -8.69
C ILE A 191 10.59 1.77 -8.01
N PHE A 192 9.60 2.60 -8.32
CA PHE A 192 9.27 3.81 -7.58
C PHE A 192 7.90 3.62 -6.96
N VAL A 193 7.83 3.52 -5.63
CA VAL A 193 6.57 3.48 -4.89
C VAL A 193 6.26 4.88 -4.39
N GLN A 194 5.07 5.39 -4.69
CA GLN A 194 4.70 6.71 -4.20
C GLN A 194 4.59 6.67 -2.67
N PRO A 195 5.28 7.51 -1.88
CA PRO A 195 5.25 7.39 -0.41
C PRO A 195 3.86 7.56 0.20
N SER A 196 3.02 8.35 -0.47
CA SER A 196 1.63 8.63 -0.15
C SER A 196 0.74 7.81 -1.10
N SER A 197 0.86 6.48 -1.07
CA SER A 197 0.32 5.61 -2.13
C SER A 197 -1.20 5.45 -2.11
N SER A 198 -1.84 5.51 -0.94
CA SER A 198 -3.30 5.47 -0.84
C SER A 198 -3.94 6.84 -1.17
N ASP A 199 -5.23 6.97 -0.92
CA ASP A 199 -6.07 8.11 -1.28
C ASP A 199 -5.51 9.48 -0.85
N GLU A 200 -4.70 9.55 0.20
CA GLU A 200 -4.05 10.79 0.61
C GLU A 200 -3.08 11.37 -0.44
N GLY A 201 -2.60 10.54 -1.39
CA GLY A 201 -1.76 10.97 -2.50
C GLY A 201 -2.52 11.53 -3.71
N ILE A 202 -3.83 11.28 -3.80
CA ILE A 202 -4.67 11.69 -4.93
C ILE A 202 -4.59 13.21 -5.19
N PRO A 203 -4.69 14.10 -4.18
CA PRO A 203 -4.60 15.55 -4.42
C PRO A 203 -3.31 15.97 -5.11
N LEU A 204 -2.18 15.36 -4.75
CA LEU A 204 -0.88 15.61 -5.40
C LEU A 204 -0.88 15.09 -6.85
N GLY A 205 -1.42 13.89 -7.07
CA GLY A 205 -1.58 13.32 -8.41
C GLY A 205 -2.44 14.20 -9.33
N CYS A 206 -3.60 14.65 -8.86
CA CYS A 206 -4.50 15.54 -9.61
C CYS A 206 -3.84 16.89 -9.92
N ALA A 207 -3.14 17.50 -8.94
CA ALA A 207 -2.44 18.76 -9.16
C ALA A 207 -1.34 18.63 -10.23
N LEU A 208 -0.59 17.53 -10.21
CA LEU A 208 0.43 17.23 -11.22
C LEU A 208 -0.19 16.98 -12.59
N MET A 209 -1.26 16.18 -12.66
CA MET A 209 -1.97 15.91 -13.90
C MET A 209 -2.44 17.23 -14.54
N GLY A 210 -3.16 18.07 -13.79
CA GLY A 210 -3.62 19.37 -14.28
C GLY A 210 -2.46 20.30 -14.68
N TYR A 211 -1.36 20.31 -13.93
CA TYR A 211 -0.17 21.09 -14.29
C TYR A 211 0.39 20.71 -15.67
N TYR A 212 0.47 19.41 -15.97
CA TYR A 212 1.00 18.95 -17.27
C TYR A 212 -0.04 19.07 -18.40
N GLU A 213 -1.32 18.87 -18.12
CA GLU A 213 -2.41 19.11 -19.10
C GLU A 213 -2.46 20.57 -19.55
N GLU A 214 -2.19 21.51 -18.66
CA GLU A 214 -2.08 22.95 -18.96
C GLU A 214 -0.72 23.36 -19.58
N GLY A 215 0.10 22.38 -19.98
CA GLY A 215 1.35 22.61 -20.70
C GLY A 215 2.60 22.83 -19.84
N GLY A 216 2.53 22.50 -18.54
CA GLY A 216 3.69 22.47 -17.66
C GLY A 216 4.84 21.63 -18.23
N GLN A 217 6.07 22.12 -18.10
CA GLN A 217 7.27 21.45 -18.65
C GLN A 217 8.27 21.02 -17.57
N ASN A 218 8.21 21.62 -16.39
CA ASN A 218 9.18 21.36 -15.34
C ASN A 218 8.79 20.10 -14.59
N ARG A 219 9.57 19.04 -14.81
CA ARG A 219 9.44 17.79 -14.07
C ARG A 219 10.40 17.76 -12.89
N THR A 220 9.89 17.34 -11.74
CA THR A 220 10.67 17.10 -10.52
C THR A 220 10.58 15.63 -10.15
N VAL A 221 11.73 15.04 -9.83
CA VAL A 221 11.81 13.72 -9.21
C VAL A 221 11.61 13.89 -7.70
N MET A 222 10.75 13.06 -7.10
CA MET A 222 10.53 13.08 -5.66
C MET A 222 11.66 12.31 -4.95
N GLU A 223 12.59 13.05 -4.36
CA GLU A 223 13.70 12.48 -3.60
C GLU A 223 13.32 12.17 -2.14
N ASN A 224 12.34 12.89 -1.59
CA ASN A 224 11.85 12.71 -0.22
C ASN A 224 10.39 13.18 -0.07
N SER A 225 9.78 12.81 1.06
CA SER A 225 8.38 13.15 1.39
C SER A 225 8.23 14.31 2.35
N TYR A 226 9.27 15.13 2.57
CA TYR A 226 9.23 16.28 3.48
C TYR A 226 8.56 17.50 2.83
N LEU A 227 7.30 17.33 2.38
CA LEU A 227 6.51 18.38 1.73
C LEU A 227 5.67 19.22 2.72
N GLY A 228 5.77 18.91 4.01
CA GLY A 228 5.09 19.63 5.08
C GLY A 228 5.72 21.00 5.37
N ARG A 229 5.11 21.70 6.34
CA ARG A 229 5.68 22.97 6.82
C ARG A 229 6.98 22.69 7.56
N SER A 230 8.02 23.45 7.25
CA SER A 230 9.21 23.45 8.10
C SER A 230 8.86 24.07 9.45
N GLY A 231 9.26 23.41 10.54
CA GLY A 231 9.21 24.03 11.86
C GLY A 231 10.17 25.22 11.93
N ASP A 232 9.82 26.24 12.70
CA ASP A 232 10.72 27.36 13.01
C ASP A 232 11.49 27.04 14.30
N PRO A 233 12.80 26.73 14.21
CA PRO A 233 13.60 26.36 15.39
C PRO A 233 13.62 27.45 16.46
N SER A 234 13.39 28.72 16.10
CA SER A 234 13.39 29.83 17.05
C SER A 234 12.20 29.81 18.02
N THR A 235 11.14 29.07 17.67
CA THR A 235 9.95 28.94 18.53
C THR A 235 10.08 27.82 19.56
N ILE A 236 11.02 26.88 19.35
CA ILE A 236 11.19 25.69 20.20
C ILE A 236 11.45 26.04 21.68
N PRO A 237 12.35 26.99 22.03
CA PRO A 237 12.61 27.32 23.44
C PRO A 237 11.36 27.82 24.18
N SER A 238 10.57 28.70 23.56
CA SER A 238 9.33 29.24 24.14
C SER A 238 8.30 28.13 24.34
N VAL A 239 8.11 27.24 23.37
CA VAL A 239 7.19 26.11 23.50
C VAL A 239 7.60 25.18 24.65
N ILE A 240 8.90 24.91 24.80
CA ILE A 240 9.43 24.07 25.88
C ILE A 240 9.20 24.73 27.25
N GLU A 241 9.54 26.02 27.38
CA GLU A 241 9.42 26.79 28.61
C GLU A 241 7.96 26.96 29.05
N GLU A 242 7.05 27.27 28.11
CA GLU A 242 5.61 27.43 28.39
C GLU A 242 4.96 26.14 28.89
N ASN A 243 5.48 24.98 28.47
CA ASN A 243 4.99 23.67 28.91
C ASN A 243 5.78 23.12 30.12
N GLY A 244 6.76 23.86 30.64
CA GLY A 244 7.51 23.50 31.84
C GLY A 244 8.42 22.27 31.68
N PHE A 245 8.87 21.97 30.46
CA PHE A 245 9.80 20.87 30.22
C PHE A 245 11.26 21.32 30.38
N GLU A 246 12.09 20.46 30.96
CA GLU A 246 13.54 20.66 30.96
C GLU A 246 14.13 20.23 29.62
N TYR A 247 15.09 21.01 29.10
CA TYR A 247 15.77 20.71 27.85
C TYR A 247 17.26 21.06 27.91
N ARG A 248 18.01 20.46 26.98
CA ARG A 248 19.38 20.82 26.69
C ARG A 248 19.63 20.74 25.20
N GLU A 249 20.54 21.55 24.71
CA GLU A 249 21.10 21.32 23.38
C GLU A 249 21.85 19.98 23.33
N THR A 250 21.84 19.35 22.16
CA THR A 250 22.46 18.05 21.92
C THR A 250 22.97 17.97 20.49
N THR A 251 23.90 17.05 20.25
CA THR A 251 24.46 16.78 18.93
C THR A 251 23.90 15.48 18.34
N PRO A 252 23.91 15.31 17.01
CA PRO A 252 23.57 14.02 16.39
C PRO A 252 24.38 12.85 16.93
N THR A 253 25.65 13.08 17.32
CA THR A 253 26.52 12.06 17.92
C THR A 253 26.02 11.59 19.28
N GLU A 254 25.56 12.51 20.13
CA GLU A 254 24.98 12.15 21.43
C GLU A 254 23.66 11.41 21.26
N VAL A 255 22.80 11.86 20.34
CA VAL A 255 21.55 11.18 20.01
C VAL A 255 21.83 9.75 19.51
N ALA A 256 22.81 9.58 18.62
CA ALA A 256 23.22 8.27 18.13
C ALA A 256 23.73 7.36 19.27
N LYS A 257 24.48 7.92 20.23
CA LYS A 257 24.92 7.17 21.42
C LYS A 257 23.74 6.71 22.27
N LEU A 258 22.75 7.57 22.50
CA LEU A 258 21.54 7.20 23.24
C LEU A 258 20.77 6.06 22.55
N ILE A 259 20.63 6.12 21.22
CA ILE A 259 20.02 5.05 20.42
C ILE A 259 20.84 3.75 20.57
N ALA A 260 22.17 3.83 20.49
CA ALA A 260 23.05 2.66 20.64
C ALA A 260 22.97 2.02 22.05
N GLU A 261 22.61 2.80 23.06
CA GLU A 261 22.36 2.34 24.44
C GLU A 261 20.94 1.77 24.63
N GLY A 262 20.11 1.72 23.58
CA GLY A 262 18.76 1.17 23.61
C GLY A 262 17.67 2.16 24.00
N ASN A 263 17.98 3.46 24.06
CA ASN A 263 16.95 4.48 24.33
C ASN A 263 16.07 4.72 23.10
N ILE A 264 14.78 4.99 23.34
CA ILE A 264 13.83 5.40 22.31
C ILE A 264 13.86 6.93 22.19
N ILE A 265 14.10 7.44 20.98
CA ILE A 265 14.17 8.88 20.71
C ILE A 265 13.02 9.28 19.79
N GLY A 266 12.20 10.23 20.23
CA GLY A 266 11.24 10.92 19.37
C GLY A 266 11.94 11.96 18.50
N ARG A 267 11.66 11.95 17.19
CA ARG A 267 12.08 13.00 16.25
C ARG A 267 10.83 13.69 15.72
N ILE A 268 10.75 14.99 15.95
CA ILE A 268 9.64 15.86 15.55
C ILE A 268 10.14 16.82 14.48
#